data_AF-A0A7H8PYT8-F1
#
_entry.id   AF-A0A7H8PYT8-F1
#
_cell.length_a   1.000
_cell.length_b   1.000
_cell.length_c   1.000
_cell.angle_alpha   90.00
_cell.angle_beta   90.00
_cell.angle_gamma   90.00
#
_symmetry.space_group_name_H-M   'P 1'
#
loop_
_entity.id
_entity.type
_entity.pdbx_description
1 polymer ?
#
loop_
_entity_poly.entity_id
_entity_poly.type
_entity_poly.pdbx_seq_one_letter_code
_entity_poly.pdbx_strand_id
1 'polypeptide(L)'
;MLVLNFIAGMSQLEDIKQSRNAVLAMTSFNPGYRYEEFDPEIDKVAAYGLGALVTGKVLAKTGLLAGLLLFLKKAWKLIPLAFGALFKLFRRGGKGDQ
;
A
#
# COMPACT_ATOMS: atom_id res chain seq x y z
N MET A 1 -14.06 23.71 10.92
CA MET A 1 -14.64 23.54 12.27
C MET A 1 -14.82 24.91 12.88
N LEU A 2 -16.04 25.30 13.23
CA LEU A 2 -16.33 26.60 13.84
C LEU A 2 -16.50 26.41 15.36
N VAL A 3 -15.83 27.22 16.16
CA VAL A 3 -15.98 27.26 17.63
C VAL A 3 -16.33 28.69 18.03
N LEU A 4 -17.47 28.88 18.68
CA LEU A 4 -17.99 30.17 19.09
C LEU A 4 -17.98 30.28 20.63
N ASN A 5 -17.25 31.27 21.15
CA ASN A 5 -17.11 31.53 22.58
C ASN A 5 -17.67 32.92 22.90
N PHE A 6 -18.46 33.01 23.97
CA PHE A 6 -18.98 34.28 24.49
C PHE A 6 -18.14 34.71 25.70
N ILE A 7 -17.56 35.90 25.66
CA ILE A 7 -16.80 36.49 26.77
C ILE A 7 -17.61 37.66 27.33
N ALA A 8 -18.15 37.52 28.53
CA ALA A 8 -18.97 38.54 29.18
C ALA A 8 -19.01 38.38 30.70
N GLY A 9 -19.49 39.41 31.41
CA GLY A 9 -19.67 39.37 32.87
C GLY A 9 -20.86 38.51 33.30
N MET A 10 -20.83 37.99 34.53
CA MET A 10 -21.89 37.11 35.07
C MET A 10 -23.28 37.76 35.10
N SER A 11 -23.36 39.09 35.22
CA SER A 11 -24.61 39.84 35.16
C SER A 11 -25.29 39.79 33.79
N GLN A 12 -24.55 39.51 32.73
CA GLN A 12 -25.01 39.49 31.33
C GLN A 12 -25.33 38.06 30.84
N LEU A 13 -25.23 37.06 31.73
CA LEU A 13 -25.46 35.66 31.38
C LEU A 13 -26.89 35.43 30.86
N GLU A 14 -27.88 36.10 31.44
CA GLU A 14 -29.28 35.92 31.06
C GLU A 14 -29.58 36.53 29.69
N ASP A 15 -29.00 37.70 29.40
CA ASP A 15 -29.08 38.35 28.08
C ASP A 15 -28.42 37.49 26.99
N ILE A 16 -27.29 36.86 27.32
CA ILE A 16 -26.58 35.93 26.43
C ILE A 16 -27.42 34.69 26.16
N LYS A 17 -28.05 34.10 27.18
CA LYS A 17 -28.93 32.93 26.99
C LYS A 17 -30.08 33.23 26.02
N GLN A 18 -30.69 34.40 26.13
CA GLN A 18 -31.77 34.83 25.25
C GLN A 18 -31.27 35.08 23.82
N SER A 19 -30.11 35.71 23.67
CA SER A 19 -29.56 36.12 22.37
C SER A 19 -28.75 35.02 21.66
N ARG A 20 -28.34 33.97 22.38
CA ARG A 20 -27.49 32.87 21.88
C ARG A 20 -28.03 32.28 20.59
N ASN A 21 -29.33 31.96 20.56
CA ASN A 21 -29.95 31.29 19.41
C ASN A 21 -29.94 32.18 18.17
N ALA A 22 -30.10 33.49 18.33
CA ALA A 22 -30.01 34.45 17.23
C ALA A 22 -28.59 34.49 16.65
N VAL A 23 -27.56 34.52 17.50
CA VAL A 23 -26.15 34.52 17.07
C VAL A 23 -25.76 33.20 16.40
N LEU A 24 -26.25 32.07 16.92
CA LEU A 24 -26.03 30.76 16.29
C LEU A 24 -26.74 30.62 14.94
N ALA A 25 -27.90 31.25 14.75
CA ALA A 25 -28.62 31.22 13.48
C ALA A 25 -27.97 32.12 12.41
N MET A 26 -27.16 33.10 12.80
CA MET A 26 -26.40 33.94 11.88
C MET A 26 -25.19 33.23 11.27
N THR A 27 -24.75 32.09 11.83
CA THR A 27 -23.63 31.33 11.30
C THR A 27 -24.12 30.13 10.48
N SER A 28 -23.89 30.18 9.17
CA SER A 28 -24.05 29.02 8.29
C SER A 28 -22.69 28.34 8.10
N PHE A 29 -22.66 27.02 8.19
CA PHE A 29 -21.50 26.26 7.76
C PHE A 29 -21.45 26.27 6.23
N ASN A 30 -20.29 26.57 5.64
CA ASN A 30 -20.14 26.45 4.19
C ASN A 30 -20.43 24.99 3.78
N PRO A 31 -21.35 24.77 2.81
CA PRO A 31 -21.52 23.45 2.20
C PRO A 31 -20.26 23.04 1.43
N GLY A 32 -20.00 21.74 1.31
CA GLY A 32 -18.90 21.17 0.53
C GLY A 32 -17.87 20.32 1.29
N TYR A 33 -18.09 20.01 2.58
CA TYR A 33 -17.13 19.22 3.40
C TYR A 33 -17.78 18.07 4.17
N ARG A 34 -19.01 17.68 3.79
CA ARG A 34 -19.70 16.52 4.39
C ARG A 34 -19.37 15.27 3.58
N TYR A 35 -19.26 14.12 4.25
CA TYR A 35 -19.11 12.81 3.58
C TYR A 35 -20.23 12.50 2.58
N GLU A 36 -21.40 13.10 2.77
CA GLU A 36 -22.58 12.98 1.89
C GLU A 36 -22.45 13.77 0.58
N GLU A 37 -21.49 14.68 0.48
CA GLU A 37 -21.25 15.57 -0.66
C GLU A 37 -19.97 15.17 -1.42
N PHE A 38 -19.52 13.93 -1.25
CA PHE A 38 -18.37 13.35 -1.96
C PHE A 38 -18.58 13.43 -3.47
N ASP A 39 -17.71 14.17 -4.15
CA ASP A 39 -17.73 14.34 -5.60
C ASP A 39 -16.58 13.53 -6.22
N PRO A 40 -16.87 12.41 -6.92
CA PRO A 40 -15.83 11.57 -7.52
C PRO A 40 -14.98 12.26 -8.61
N GLU A 41 -15.38 13.44 -9.12
CA GLU A 41 -14.59 14.24 -10.07
C GLU A 41 -13.52 15.11 -9.37
N ILE A 42 -13.77 15.55 -8.13
CA ILE A 42 -12.90 16.47 -7.38
C ILE A 42 -12.16 15.74 -6.24
N ASP A 43 -12.82 14.79 -5.60
CA ASP A 43 -12.29 14.02 -4.48
C ASP A 43 -11.43 12.85 -4.97
N LYS A 44 -10.12 12.96 -4.76
CA LYS A 44 -9.14 11.93 -5.13
C LYS A 44 -9.37 10.64 -4.35
N VAL A 45 -10.03 9.68 -4.99
CA VAL A 45 -10.02 8.28 -4.54
C VAL A 45 -8.62 7.72 -4.73
N ALA A 46 -8.11 7.02 -3.72
CA ALA A 46 -6.80 6.36 -3.76
C ALA A 46 -6.76 5.11 -4.69
N ALA A 47 -7.39 5.20 -5.86
CA ALA A 47 -7.45 4.14 -6.87
C ALA A 47 -6.05 3.70 -7.32
N TYR A 48 -5.11 4.63 -7.43
CA TYR A 48 -3.71 4.34 -7.75
C TYR A 48 -3.03 3.42 -6.73
N GLY A 49 -3.35 3.53 -5.44
CA GLY A 49 -2.76 2.69 -4.39
C GLY A 49 -3.23 1.23 -4.48
N LEU A 50 -4.53 1.03 -4.75
CA LEU A 50 -5.09 -0.31 -4.95
C LEU A 50 -4.61 -0.94 -6.26
N GLY A 51 -4.57 -0.17 -7.35
CA GLY A 51 -4.03 -0.62 -8.64
C GLY A 51 -2.56 -1.03 -8.55
N ALA A 52 -1.75 -0.24 -7.85
CA ALA A 52 -0.35 -0.55 -7.59
C ALA A 52 -0.18 -1.81 -6.71
N LEU A 53 -1.03 -1.99 -5.69
CA LEU A 53 -0.97 -3.17 -4.81
C LEU A 53 -1.31 -4.46 -5.55
N VAL A 54 -2.33 -4.44 -6.41
CA VAL A 54 -2.73 -5.62 -7.22
C VAL A 54 -1.67 -5.91 -8.28
N THR A 55 -1.25 -4.91 -9.05
CA THR A 55 -0.24 -5.07 -10.11
C THR A 55 1.10 -5.52 -9.54
N GLY A 56 1.52 -4.95 -8.40
CA GLY A 56 2.76 -5.33 -7.71
C GLY A 56 2.75 -6.78 -7.23
N LYS A 57 1.62 -7.29 -6.71
CA LYS A 57 1.49 -8.70 -6.31
C LYS A 57 1.61 -9.67 -7.50
N VAL A 58 1.03 -9.30 -8.65
CA VAL A 58 1.12 -10.11 -9.88
C VAL A 58 2.55 -10.13 -10.41
N LEU A 59 3.18 -8.96 -10.53
CA LEU A 59 4.56 -8.82 -11.01
C LEU A 59 5.55 -9.59 -10.15
N ALA A 60 5.37 -9.59 -8.83
CA ALA A 60 6.21 -10.33 -7.89
C ALA A 60 6.11 -11.86 -8.11
N LYS A 61 4.90 -12.39 -8.33
CA LYS A 61 4.70 -13.82 -8.62
C LYS A 61 5.29 -14.22 -9.97
N THR A 62 5.11 -13.41 -11.01
CA THR A 62 5.68 -13.69 -12.33
C THR A 62 7.20 -13.54 -12.35
N GLY A 63 7.75 -12.58 -11.62
CA GLY A 63 9.20 -12.36 -11.48
C GLY A 63 9.91 -13.54 -10.82
N LEU A 64 9.28 -14.18 -9.83
CA LEU A 64 9.84 -15.38 -9.19
C LEU A 64 9.94 -16.56 -10.17
N LEU A 65 8.89 -16.82 -10.95
CA LEU A 65 8.88 -17.90 -11.96
C LEU A 65 9.87 -17.62 -13.10
N ALA A 66 9.90 -16.38 -13.60
CA ALA A 66 10.86 -15.96 -14.61
C ALA A 66 12.31 -16.06 -14.10
N GLY A 67 12.57 -15.64 -12.85
CA GLY A 67 13.86 -15.76 -12.20
C GLY A 67 14.30 -17.22 -12.03
N LEU A 68 13.39 -18.10 -11.62
CA LEU A 68 13.65 -19.53 -11.49
C LEU A 68 13.99 -20.17 -12.85
N LEU A 69 13.21 -19.88 -13.90
CA LEU A 69 13.48 -20.37 -15.26
C LEU A 69 14.85 -19.88 -15.77
N LEU A 70 15.19 -18.61 -15.51
CA LEU A 70 16.47 -18.04 -15.90
C LEU A 70 17.64 -18.70 -15.13
N PHE A 71 17.44 -18.96 -13.84
CA PHE A 71 18.42 -19.68 -13.01
C PHE A 71 18.65 -21.11 -13.53
N LEU A 72 17.58 -21.87 -13.78
CA LEU A 72 17.66 -23.23 -14.35
C LEU A 72 18.35 -23.23 -15.72
N LYS A 73 18.01 -22.29 -16.61
CA LYS A 73 18.68 -22.12 -17.90
C LYS A 73 20.18 -21.88 -17.76
N LYS A 74 20.59 -21.10 -16.76
CA LYS A 74 22.01 -20.76 -16.53
C LYS A 74 22.75 -21.90 -15.81
N ALA A 75 22.05 -22.65 -14.96
CA ALA A 75 22.55 -23.82 -14.22
C ALA A 75 22.64 -25.11 -15.06
N TRP A 76 22.10 -25.13 -16.28
CA TRP A 76 22.16 -26.30 -17.17
C TRP A 76 23.59 -26.84 -17.39
N LYS A 77 24.60 -25.96 -17.37
CA LYS A 77 26.01 -26.32 -17.51
C LYS A 77 26.56 -27.13 -16.32
N LEU A 78 25.88 -27.09 -15.16
CA LEU A 78 26.25 -27.88 -13.98
C LEU A 78 25.91 -29.37 -14.16
N ILE A 79 24.94 -29.71 -15.01
CA ILE A 79 24.53 -31.09 -15.29
C ILE A 79 25.68 -31.88 -15.95
N PRO A 80 26.25 -31.48 -17.09
CA PRO A 80 27.38 -32.21 -17.68
C PRO A 80 28.64 -32.13 -16.81
N LEU A 81 28.83 -31.06 -16.04
CA LEU A 81 29.95 -30.95 -15.11
C LEU A 81 29.85 -31.97 -13.97
N ALA A 82 28.66 -32.16 -13.39
CA ALA A 82 28.39 -33.16 -12.36
C ALA A 82 28.55 -34.59 -12.91
N PHE A 83 28.00 -34.87 -14.09
CA PHE A 83 28.17 -36.17 -14.74
C PHE A 83 29.63 -36.45 -15.12
N GLY A 84 30.36 -35.45 -15.61
CA GLY A 84 31.79 -35.58 -15.92
C GLY A 84 32.64 -35.85 -14.67
N ALA A 85 32.34 -35.20 -13.54
CA ALA A 85 33.00 -35.46 -12.27
C ALA A 85 32.68 -36.87 -11.73
N LEU A 86 31.42 -37.29 -11.82
CA LEU A 86 30.97 -38.61 -11.38
C LEU A 86 31.58 -39.73 -12.23
N PHE A 87 31.63 -39.55 -13.56
CA PHE A 87 32.28 -40.47 -14.48
C PHE A 87 33.79 -40.57 -14.22
N LYS A 88 34.46 -39.43 -13.97
CA LYS A 88 35.88 -39.41 -13.62
C LYS A 88 36.17 -40.11 -12.30
N LEU A 89 35.29 -39.98 -11.31
CA LEU A 89 35.40 -40.68 -10.03
C LEU A 89 35.20 -42.20 -10.20
N PHE A 90 34.18 -42.62 -10.95
CA PHE A 90 33.94 -44.04 -11.28
C PHE A 90 35.12 -44.66 -12.05
N ARG A 91 35.69 -43.94 -13.03
CA ARG A 91 36.88 -44.41 -13.78
C ARG A 91 38.15 -44.45 -12.93
N ARG A 92 38.23 -43.67 -11.86
CA ARG A 92 39.37 -43.67 -10.93
C ARG A 92 39.27 -44.80 -9.90
N GLY A 93 38.05 -45.28 -9.60
CA GLY A 93 37.80 -46.48 -8.80
C GLY A 93 38.05 -47.82 -9.53
N GLY A 94 37.98 -47.83 -10.86
CA GLY A 94 38.24 -49.03 -11.69
C GLY A 94 39.69 -49.21 -12.15
N LYS A 95 40.63 -48.42 -11.62
CA LYS A 95 42.06 -48.49 -11.95
C LYS A 95 42.92 -48.65 -10.69
N GLY A 96 42.49 -49.56 -9.83
CA GLY A 96 43.36 -50.25 -8.89
C GLY A 96 43.40 -51.70 -9.33
N ASP A 97 44.60 -52.25 -9.43
CA ASP A 97 44.91 -53.66 -9.77
C ASP A 97 44.97 -53.99 -11.28
N GLN A 98 45.98 -53.42 -11.95
CA GLN A 98 47.00 -54.16 -12.72
C GLN A 98 48.33 -53.40 -12.67
#